data_AF-A0A1H2BGU9-F1
#
_entry.id   AF-A0A1H2BGU9-F1
#
_cell.length_a   1.000
_cell.length_b   1.000
_cell.length_c   1.000
_cell.angle_alpha   90.00
_cell.angle_beta   90.00
_cell.angle_gamma   90.00
#
_symmetry.space_group_name_H-M   'P 1'
#
loop_
_entity.id
_entity.type
_entity.pdbx_description
1 polymer ?
#
loop_
_entity_poly.entity_id
_entity_poly.type
_entity_poly.pdbx_seq_one_letter_code
_entity_poly.pdbx_strand_id
1 'polypeptide(L)'
;MALTDNCSDMPTLFIDTHVPLDILMDAANHRLRAVIQVLENMCMRGSVECDSVILSDFARLCVIPLRDGCDVLDVIGSRLRSMP
;
A
#
# COMPACT_ATOMS: atom_id res chain seq x y z
N MET A 1 8.69 6.82 -15.39
CA MET A 1 8.54 5.70 -16.35
C MET A 1 7.11 5.22 -16.20
N ALA A 2 6.28 5.37 -17.24
CA ALA A 2 4.89 4.90 -17.18
C ALA A 2 4.90 3.37 -17.27
N LEU A 3 4.26 2.70 -16.30
CA LEU A 3 4.04 1.26 -16.30
C LEU A 3 2.97 0.95 -17.37
N THR A 4 3.36 0.87 -18.63
CA THR A 4 2.49 0.43 -19.72
C THR A 4 3.01 -0.90 -20.26
N ASP A 5 2.86 -1.96 -19.47
CA ASP A 5 2.79 -3.32 -20.00
C ASP A 5 1.74 -4.10 -19.19
N ASN A 6 0.62 -4.42 -19.83
CA ASN A 6 -0.61 -4.98 -19.24
C ASN A 6 -0.88 -6.39 -19.81
N CYS A 7 0.10 -7.29 -19.75
CA CYS A 7 -0.09 -8.71 -20.12
C CYS A 7 0.01 -9.64 -18.90
N SER A 8 -0.64 -9.26 -17.80
CA SER A 8 -0.95 -10.14 -16.68
C SER A 8 -2.39 -9.84 -16.26
N ASP A 9 -3.25 -10.87 -16.23
CA ASP A 9 -4.62 -10.76 -15.70
C ASP A 9 -4.63 -10.31 -14.22
N MET A 10 -3.46 -10.27 -13.57
CA MET A 10 -3.29 -9.85 -12.20
C MET A 10 -2.42 -8.58 -12.12
N PRO A 11 -2.89 -7.48 -11.50
CA PRO A 11 -2.08 -6.29 -11.28
C PRO A 11 -0.85 -6.64 -10.42
N THR A 12 0.34 -6.24 -10.88
CA THR A 12 1.62 -6.52 -10.20
C THR A 12 2.25 -5.24 -9.67
N LEU A 13 2.69 -5.25 -8.41
CA LEU A 13 3.54 -4.21 -7.83
C LEU A 13 5.02 -4.49 -8.15
N PHE A 14 5.71 -3.50 -8.72
CA PHE A 14 7.16 -3.56 -8.91
C PHE A 14 7.88 -2.81 -7.79
N ILE A 15 8.79 -3.49 -7.09
CA ILE A 15 9.63 -2.90 -6.04
C ILE A 15 11.08 -2.95 -6.51
N ASP A 16 11.71 -1.80 -6.65
CA ASP A 16 13.15 -1.72 -6.90
C ASP A 16 13.91 -2.05 -5.60
N THR A 17 14.35 -3.30 -5.48
CA THR A 17 15.00 -3.81 -4.27
C THR A 17 16.43 -3.27 -4.08
N HIS A 18 16.99 -2.61 -5.10
CA HIS A 18 18.36 -2.08 -5.09
C HIS A 18 18.47 -0.64 -4.57
N VAL A 19 17.35 0.07 -4.41
CA VAL A 19 17.37 1.43 -3.82
C VAL A 19 17.80 1.37 -2.35
N PRO A 20 18.32 2.46 -1.77
CA PRO A 20 18.60 2.55 -0.34
C PRO A 20 17.42 2.16 0.58
N LEU A 21 17.71 1.62 1.77
CA LEU A 21 16.67 1.13 2.70
C LEU A 21 15.73 2.24 3.20
N ASP A 22 16.24 3.45 3.37
CA ASP A 22 15.48 4.65 3.71
C ASP A 22 14.44 4.99 2.63
N ILE A 23 14.80 4.86 1.35
CA ILE A 23 13.86 5.06 0.24
C ILE A 23 12.75 3.99 0.25
N LEU A 24 13.10 2.73 0.52
CA LEU A 24 12.09 1.67 0.69
C LEU A 24 11.18 1.95 1.89
N MET A 25 11.75 2.40 3.01
CA MET A 25 11.01 2.72 4.22
C MET A 25 10.05 3.89 4.00
N ASP A 26 10.48 4.94 3.31
CA ASP A 26 9.63 6.07 2.93
C ASP A 26 8.50 5.62 2.00
N ALA A 27 8.78 4.74 1.04
CA ALA A 27 7.79 4.19 0.12
C ALA A 27 6.71 3.35 0.85
N ALA A 28 7.10 2.53 1.84
CA ALA A 28 6.18 1.78 2.68
C ALA A 28 5.35 2.72 3.58
N ASN A 29 6.02 3.65 4.26
CA ASN A 29 5.38 4.61 5.15
C ASN A 29 4.35 5.48 4.43
N HIS A 30 4.66 5.95 3.22
CA HIS A 30 3.75 6.77 2.44
C HIS A 30 2.42 6.03 2.17
N ARG A 31 2.49 4.76 1.75
CA ARG A 31 1.30 3.95 1.44
C ARG A 31 0.46 3.66 2.68
N LEU A 32 1.11 3.23 3.77
CA LEU A 32 0.41 2.92 5.01
C LEU A 32 -0.25 4.19 5.60
N ARG A 33 0.46 5.32 5.59
CA ARG A 33 -0.09 6.59 6.07
C ARG A 33 -1.28 7.09 5.25
N ALA A 34 -1.24 6.92 3.93
CA ALA A 34 -2.38 7.27 3.08
C ALA A 34 -3.64 6.48 3.49
N VAL A 35 -3.50 5.18 3.76
CA VAL A 35 -4.61 4.34 4.23
C VAL A 35 -5.08 4.77 5.60
N ILE A 36 -4.16 4.99 6.54
CA ILE A 36 -4.48 5.44 7.90
C ILE A 36 -5.31 6.73 7.82
N GLN A 37 -4.88 7.72 7.03
CA GLN A 37 -5.59 8.98 6.89
C GLN A 37 -7.02 8.79 6.35
N VAL A 38 -7.22 7.88 5.39
CA VAL A 38 -8.56 7.55 4.87
C VAL A 38 -9.42 6.90 5.96
N LEU A 39 -8.89 5.92 6.68
CA LEU A 39 -9.61 5.22 7.75
C LEU A 39 -9.94 6.17 8.92
N GLU A 40 -9.00 7.01 9.35
CA GLU A 40 -9.21 8.02 10.39
C GLU A 40 -10.30 9.00 9.98
N ASN A 41 -10.27 9.50 8.73
CA ASN A 41 -11.31 10.39 8.21
C ASN A 41 -12.70 9.74 8.20
N MET A 42 -12.79 8.43 7.96
CA MET A 42 -14.06 7.69 8.06
C MET A 42 -14.52 7.55 9.50
N CYS A 43 -13.62 7.20 10.43
CA CYS A 43 -13.94 7.08 11.86
C CYS A 43 -14.40 8.40 12.49
N MET A 44 -13.85 9.53 12.06
CA MET A 44 -14.22 10.86 12.59
C MET A 44 -15.60 11.35 12.12
N ARG A 45 -16.13 10.82 11.02
CA ARG A 45 -17.49 11.13 10.53
C ARG A 45 -18.46 10.20 11.25
N GLY A 46 -18.93 10.62 12.43
CA GLY A 46 -19.76 9.83 13.37
C GLY A 46 -21.09 9.24 12.86
N SER A 47 -21.42 9.44 11.58
CA SER A 47 -22.40 8.69 10.82
C SER A 47 -21.89 8.59 9.39
N VAL A 48 -21.51 7.38 8.97
CA VAL A 48 -21.27 7.08 7.56
C VAL A 48 -22.60 6.54 7.02
N GLU A 49 -23.50 7.43 6.62
CA GLU A 49 -24.62 7.06 5.74
C GLU A 49 -24.04 6.71 4.38
N CYS A 50 -23.49 5.51 4.24
CA CYS A 50 -23.02 4.99 2.97
C CYS A 50 -23.73 3.69 2.66
N ASP A 51 -24.18 3.58 1.42
CA ASP A 51 -24.59 2.30 0.86
C ASP A 51 -23.46 1.27 1.08
N SER A 52 -23.83 0.04 1.44
CA SER A 52 -22.88 -1.05 1.68
C SER A 52 -21.90 -1.28 0.51
N VAL A 53 -22.29 -0.89 -0.71
CA VAL A 53 -21.46 -0.89 -1.92
C VAL A 53 -20.28 0.09 -1.78
N ILE A 54 -20.53 1.30 -1.30
CA ILE A 54 -19.50 2.34 -1.14
C ILE A 54 -18.47 1.90 -0.10
N LEU A 55 -18.91 1.32 1.03
CA LEU A 55 -18.00 0.79 2.04
C LEU A 55 -17.12 -0.36 1.50
N SER A 56 -17.69 -1.23 0.67
CA SER A 56 -16.95 -2.30 0.01
C SER A 56 -15.88 -1.75 -0.94
N ASP A 57 -16.21 -0.71 -1.71
CA ASP A 57 -15.27 -0.06 -2.62
C ASP A 57 -14.16 0.68 -1.87
N PHE A 58 -14.48 1.36 -0.76
CA PHE A 58 -13.46 1.95 0.13
C PHE A 58 -12.54 0.88 0.71
N ALA A 59 -13.07 -0.25 1.16
CA ALA A 59 -12.26 -1.35 1.67
C ALA A 59 -11.32 -1.89 0.58
N ARG A 60 -11.82 -2.09 -0.64
CA ARG A 60 -11.01 -2.50 -1.81
C ARG A 60 -9.93 -1.48 -2.12
N LEU A 61 -10.24 -0.18 -2.04
CA LEU A 61 -9.29 0.91 -2.25
C LEU A 61 -8.19 0.93 -1.17
N CYS A 62 -8.50 0.61 0.08
CA CYS A 62 -7.51 0.51 1.15
C CYS A 62 -6.63 -0.75 1.06
N VAL A 63 -7.19 -1.88 0.60
CA VAL A 63 -6.46 -3.17 0.55
C VAL A 63 -5.24 -3.12 -0.35
N ILE A 64 -5.30 -2.42 -1.49
CA ILE A 64 -4.18 -2.32 -2.43
C ILE A 64 -2.95 -1.66 -1.78
N PRO A 65 -3.00 -0.38 -1.33
CA PRO A 65 -1.88 0.28 -0.69
C PRO A 65 -1.45 -0.38 0.64
N LEU A 66 -2.35 -1.07 1.36
CA LEU A 66 -1.96 -1.87 2.52
C LEU A 66 -1.08 -3.05 2.12
N ARG A 67 -1.50 -3.85 1.13
CA ARG A 67 -0.70 -4.96 0.60
C ARG A 67 0.62 -4.46 0.05
N ASP A 68 0.59 -3.43 -0.77
CA ASP A 68 1.80 -2.85 -1.34
C ASP A 68 2.78 -2.36 -0.26
N GLY A 69 2.26 -1.71 0.79
CA GLY A 69 3.06 -1.29 1.94
C GLY A 69 3.71 -2.47 2.65
N CYS A 70 2.97 -3.55 2.88
CA CYS A 70 3.48 -4.78 3.48
C CYS A 70 4.53 -5.47 2.60
N ASP A 71 4.32 -5.56 1.28
CA ASP A 71 5.28 -6.18 0.36
C ASP A 71 6.62 -5.43 0.39
N VAL A 72 6.60 -4.09 0.49
CA VAL A 72 7.82 -3.29 0.65
C VAL A 72 8.48 -3.54 2.01
N LEU A 73 7.70 -3.66 3.09
CA LEU A 73 8.23 -4.02 4.42
C LEU A 73 8.87 -5.42 4.44
N ASP A 74 8.33 -6.37 3.68
CA ASP A 74 8.92 -7.71 3.53
C ASP A 74 10.27 -7.66 2.80
N VAL A 75 10.40 -6.84 1.76
CA VAL A 75 11.69 -6.58 1.10
C VAL A 75 12.69 -5.96 2.07
N ILE A 76 12.28 -4.95 2.85
CA ILE A 76 13.13 -4.33 3.89
C ILE A 76 13.58 -5.39 4.90
N GLY A 77 12.65 -6.19 5.42
CA GLY A 77 12.95 -7.24 6.39
C GLY A 77 13.90 -8.31 5.83
N SER A 78 13.72 -8.70 4.56
CA SER A 78 14.61 -9.63 3.87
C SER A 78 16.02 -9.07 3.78
N ARG A 79 16.19 -7.80 3.40
CA ARG A 79 17.49 -7.14 3.31
C ARG A 79 18.18 -7.02 4.65
N LEU A 80 17.45 -6.61 5.68
CA LEU A 80 17.99 -6.53 7.05
C LEU A 80 18.48 -7.89 7.54
N ARG A 81 17.77 -8.99 7.26
CA ARG A 81 18.23 -10.35 7.59
C ARG A 81 19.45 -10.82 6.80
N SER A 82 19.68 -10.25 5.61
CA SER A 82 20.85 -10.56 4.78
C SER A 82 22.09 -9.72 5.11
N MET A 83 21.97 -8.73 6.00
CA MET A 83 23.11 -7.94 6.46
C MET A 83 24.01 -8.78 7.38
N PRO A 84 25.34 -8.62 7.26
CA PRO A 84 26.32 -9.34 8.09
C PRO A 84 26.34 -8.87 9.54
#